data_AF-A0A4W3H2I2-F1
#
_entry.id   AF-A0A4W3H2I2-F1
#
_cell.length_a   1.000
_cell.length_b   1.000
_cell.length_c   1.000
_cell.angle_alpha   90.00
_cell.angle_beta   90.00
_cell.angle_gamma   90.00
#
_symmetry.space_group_name_H-M   'P 1'
#
loop_
_entity.id
_entity.type
_entity.pdbx_description
1 polymer ?
#
loop_
_entity_poly.entity_id
_entity_poly.type
_entity_poly.pdbx_seq_one_letter_code
_entity_poly.pdbx_strand_id
1 'polypeptide(L)' 'MNGLSTRNNVKIWFNNKGWHSMVSFVNVMNNAVLRANLPPGQDPEMFGITAFNHPLNLTKEQLSEVAL' A
#
# COMPACT_ATOMS: atom_id res chain seq x y z
N MET A 1 -14.07 -18.14 20.12
CA MET A 1 -14.28 -17.38 18.88
C MET A 1 -13.79 -15.98 19.11
N ASN A 2 -12.60 -15.63 18.61
CA ASN A 2 -12.11 -14.25 18.66
C ASN A 2 -12.98 -13.44 17.70
N GLY A 3 -13.75 -12.49 18.22
CA GLY A 3 -14.58 -11.61 17.39
C GLY A 3 -13.73 -10.80 16.40
N LEU A 4 -14.37 -10.18 15.41
CA LEU A 4 -13.75 -9.32 14.39
C LEU A 4 -13.08 -8.05 14.96
N SER A 5 -12.89 -7.95 16.28
CA SER A 5 -12.25 -6.80 16.91
C SER A 5 -10.73 -6.86 16.76
N THR A 6 -10.16 -5.83 16.16
CA THR A 6 -8.70 -5.65 16.07
C THR A 6 -8.22 -4.91 17.33
N ARG A 7 -7.27 -5.52 18.07
CA ARG A 7 -6.72 -4.91 19.31
C ARG A 7 -5.84 -3.68 19.02
N ASN A 8 -5.08 -3.74 17.92
CA ASN A 8 -4.18 -2.68 17.48
C ASN A 8 -4.57 -2.29 16.05
N ASN A 9 -4.67 -0.99 15.79
CA ASN A 9 -4.88 -0.46 14.44
C ASN A 9 -3.93 0.72 14.20
N VAL A 10 -3.65 0.99 12.93
CA VAL A 10 -2.91 2.16 12.50
C VAL A 10 -3.79 2.94 11.54
N LYS A 11 -3.81 4.26 11.70
CA LYS A 11 -4.52 5.18 10.81
C LYS A 11 -3.49 6.04 10.09
N ILE A 12 -3.66 6.18 8.79
CA ILE A 12 -2.76 6.93 7.92
C ILE A 12 -3.51 8.17 7.45
N TRP A 13 -2.97 9.34 7.76
CA TRP A 13 -3.42 10.60 7.19
C TRP A 13 -2.52 10.93 6.01
N PHE A 14 -3.10 11.21 4.85
CA PHE A 14 -2.37 11.54 3.64
C PHE A 14 -3.03 12.72 2.92
N ASN A 15 -2.25 13.43 2.12
CA ASN A 15 -2.75 14.50 1.27
C ASN A 15 -3.13 13.95 -0.11
N ASN A 16 -4.39 14.15 -0.51
CA ASN A 16 -4.93 13.67 -1.79
C ASN A 16 -4.52 14.51 -3.01
N LYS A 17 -3.77 15.60 -2.83
CA LYS A 17 -3.19 16.37 -3.95
C LYS A 17 -2.25 15.53 -4.83
N GLY A 18 -1.57 14.54 -4.24
CA GLY A 18 -0.73 13.60 -4.97
C GLY A 18 -1.52 12.36 -5.37
N TRP A 19 -1.52 12.01 -6.66
CA TRP A 19 -2.28 10.87 -7.19
C TRP A 19 -1.86 9.52 -6.58
N HIS A 20 -0.58 9.37 -6.26
CA HIS A 20 -0.04 8.15 -5.65
C HIS A 20 0.01 8.20 -4.12
N SER A 21 -0.35 9.32 -3.49
CA SER A 21 -0.14 9.54 -2.05
C SER A 21 -0.73 8.42 -1.21
N MET A 22 -2.00 8.07 -1.44
CA MET A 22 -2.69 7.05 -0.65
C MET A 22 -1.91 5.72 -0.63
N VAL A 23 -1.57 5.20 -1.81
CA VAL A 23 -0.89 3.90 -1.92
C VAL A 23 0.54 3.95 -1.42
N SER A 24 1.24 5.08 -1.60
CA SER A 24 2.61 5.27 -1.10
C SER A 24 2.66 5.22 0.42
N PHE A 25 1.77 5.94 1.12
CA PHE A 25 1.76 5.94 2.59
C PHE A 25 1.31 4.60 3.17
N VAL A 26 0.38 3.89 2.52
CA VAL A 26 0.03 2.51 2.89
C VAL A 26 1.25 1.59 2.79
N ASN A 27 2.03 1.67 1.71
CA ASN A 27 3.24 0.87 1.56
C ASN A 27 4.30 1.20 2.62
N VAL A 28 4.48 2.49 2.96
CA VAL A 28 5.37 2.91 4.05
C VAL A 28 4.96 2.27 5.37
N MET A 29 3.67 2.29 5.70
CA MET A 29 3.19 1.71 6.96
C MET A 29 3.34 0.19 6.99
N ASN A 30 3.08 -0.50 5.88
CA ASN A 30 3.29 -1.95 5.81
C ASN A 30 4.78 -2.31 6.00
N ASN A 31 5.71 -1.52 5.43
CA ASN A 31 7.14 -1.69 5.68
C ASN A 31 7.54 -1.44 7.14
N ALA A 32 6.93 -0.44 7.80
CA ALA A 32 7.17 -0.20 9.22
C ALA A 32 6.66 -1.35 10.09
N VAL A 33 5.48 -1.93 9.77
CA VAL A 33 4.99 -3.14 10.46
C VAL A 33 5.92 -4.32 10.22
N LEU A 34 6.37 -4.55 8.98
CA LEU A 34 7.33 -5.61 8.66
C LEU A 34 8.60 -5.50 9.52
N ARG A 35 9.23 -4.33 9.50
CA ARG A 35 10.49 -4.09 10.21
C ARG A 35 10.36 -4.16 11.73
N ALA A 36 9.22 -3.74 12.28
CA ALA A 36 8.94 -3.83 13.71
C ALA A 36 8.72 -5.27 14.21
N ASN A 37 8.41 -6.21 13.32
CA ASN A 37 8.12 -7.61 13.65
C ASN A 37 9.24 -8.58 13.22
N LEU A 38 10.41 -8.09 12.82
CA LEU A 38 11.53 -8.96 12.48
C LEU A 38 12.07 -9.70 13.72
N PRO A 39 12.55 -10.95 13.56
CA PRO A 39 13.25 -11.65 14.62
C PRO A 39 14.49 -10.87 15.10
N PRO A 40 14.90 -11.03 16.37
CA PRO A 40 16.13 -10.42 16.88
C PRO A 40 17.36 -10.81 16.03
N GLY A 41 18.27 -9.85 15.84
CA GLY A 41 19.51 -10.05 15.07
C GLY A 41 19.39 -9.89 13.56
N GLN A 42 18.19 -9.61 13.04
CA GLN A 42 18.01 -9.22 11.64
C GLN A 42 18.30 -7.72 11.46
N ASP A 43 18.92 -7.36 10.34
CA ASP A 43 19.07 -5.97 9.92
C ASP A 43 17.80 -5.49 9.19
N PRO A 44 17.01 -4.55 9.75
CA PRO A 44 15.77 -4.08 9.12
C PRO A 44 15.96 -3.44 7.75
N GLU A 45 17.15 -2.94 7.42
CA GLU A 45 17.44 -2.31 6.12
C GLU A 45 17.42 -3.31 4.98
N MET A 46 17.69 -4.58 5.26
CA MET A 46 17.68 -5.67 4.29
C MET A 46 16.27 -6.15 3.92
N PHE A 47 15.24 -5.65 4.61
CA PHE A 47 13.84 -6.05 4.40
C PHE A 47 13.00 -4.87 3.92
N GLY A 48 12.29 -5.10 2.81
CA GLY A 48 11.41 -4.11 2.23
C GLY A 48 10.38 -4.70 1.28
N ILE A 49 9.22 -4.06 1.22
CA ILE A 49 8.15 -4.30 0.26
C ILE A 49 8.12 -3.10 -0.69
N THR A 50 8.29 -3.37 -1.98
CA THR A 50 8.11 -2.36 -3.04
C THR A 50 6.80 -2.66 -3.75
N ALA A 51 5.93 -1.64 -3.84
CA ALA A 51 4.66 -1.74 -4.53
C ALA A 51 4.73 -0.98 -5.86
N PHE A 52 4.33 -1.65 -6.93
CA PHE A 52 4.22 -1.06 -8.27
C PHE A 52 2.75 -1.04 -8.67
N ASN A 53 2.26 0.11 -9.12
CA ASN A 53 0.95 0.17 -9.77
C ASN A 53 1.13 -0.10 -11.25
N HIS A 54 0.48 -1.15 -11.76
CA HIS A 54 0.50 -1.52 -13.17
C HIS A 54 -0.93 -1.58 -13.71
N PRO A 55 -1.45 -0.48 -14.27
CA PRO A 55 -2.79 -0.46 -14.85
C PRO A 55 -2.93 -1.51 -15.94
N LEU A 56 -4.15 -2.03 -16.11
CA LEU A 56 -4.48 -2.87 -17.24
C LEU A 56 -4.66 -2.01 -18.50
N ASN A 57 -4.41 -2.62 -19.66
CA ASN A 57 -4.74 -1.99 -20.92
C ASN A 57 -6.26 -1.77 -21.01
N LEU A 58 -6.65 -0.65 -21.61
CA LEU A 58 -8.04 -0.33 -21.85
C LEU A 58 -8.67 -1.31 -22.86
N THR A 59 -9.94 -1.63 -22.68
CA THR A 59 -10.72 -2.34 -23.71
C THR A 59 -11.04 -1.43 -24.90
N LYS A 60 -11.54 -1.99 -25.99
CA LYS A 60 -11.92 -1.21 -27.18
C LYS A 60 -12.99 -0.17 -26.85
N GLU A 61 -13.96 -0.57 -26.03
CA GLU A 61 -15.07 0.27 -25.59
C GLU A 61 -14.55 1.43 -24.74
N GLN A 62 -13.66 1.17 -23.79
CA GLN A 62 -13.03 2.20 -22.96
C GLN A 62 -12.17 3.16 -23.78
N LEU A 63 -11.44 2.67 -24.78
CA LEU A 63 -10.68 3.52 -25.71
C LEU A 63 -11.59 4.43 -26.53
N SER A 64 -12.75 3.93 -26.97
CA SER A 64 -13.72 4.73 -27.70
C SER A 64 -14.35 5.82 -26.83
N GLU A 65 -14.59 5.56 -25.54
CA GLU A 65 -15.11 6.54 -24.57
C GLU A 65 -14.12 7.67 -24.30
N VAL A 66 -12.82 7.35 -24.18
CA VAL A 66 -11.76 8.36 -23.95
C VAL A 66 -11.51 9.26 -25.17
N ALA A 67 -11.85 8.79 -26.38
CA ALA A 67 -11.65 9.52 -27.63
C ALA A 67 -12.80 10.49 -27.97
N LEU A 68 -13.94 10.36 -27.29
CA LEU A 68 -15.13 11.23 -27.43
C LEU A 68 -15.04 12.46 -26.53
#